data_AF-A0A2S7URP7-F1
#
_entry.id   AF-A0A2S7URP7-F1
#
_cell.length_a   1.000
_cell.length_b   1.000
_cell.length_c   1.000
_cell.angle_alpha   90.00
_cell.angle_beta   90.00
_cell.angle_gamma   90.00
#
_symmetry.space_group_name_H-M   'P 1'
#
loop_
_entity.id
_entity.type
_entity.pdbx_description
1 polymer ?
#
loop_
_entity_poly.entity_id
_entity_poly.type
_entity_poly.pdbx_seq_one_letter_code
_entity_poly.pdbx_strand_id
1 'polypeptide(L)'
;MNVNIYAKEARTYSTEGYCILAFEQVDNDYLKLYESRLGFRPKVKLCNRVNRLVAEFQPKSWIYQFGQPYPGSSIYLNPEQVEKIIEARGKNKTRRR
;
A
#
# COMPACT_ATOMS: atom_id res chain seq x y z
N MET A 1 -4.90 -28.04 -0.05
CA MET A 1 -4.59 -26.65 -0.46
C MET A 1 -4.12 -25.88 0.77
N ASN A 2 -2.88 -25.37 0.78
CA ASN A 2 -2.32 -24.67 1.94
C ASN A 2 -2.86 -23.24 2.03
N VAL A 3 -3.98 -23.07 2.74
CA VAL A 3 -4.62 -21.78 3.05
C VAL A 3 -3.62 -20.76 3.64
N ASN A 4 -2.60 -21.25 4.33
CA ASN A 4 -1.59 -20.43 5.01
C ASN A 4 -0.66 -19.64 4.05
N ILE A 5 -0.35 -20.19 2.87
CA ILE A 5 0.50 -19.51 1.88
C ILE A 5 -0.26 -18.35 1.24
N TYR A 6 -1.50 -18.59 0.81
CA TYR A 6 -2.37 -17.55 0.24
C TYR A 6 -2.72 -16.47 1.25
N ALA A 7 -2.94 -16.82 2.53
CA ALA A 7 -3.16 -15.82 3.57
C ALA A 7 -1.92 -14.95 3.83
N LYS A 8 -0.72 -15.53 3.78
CA LYS A 8 0.54 -14.79 3.89
C LYS A 8 0.82 -13.91 2.68
N GLU A 9 0.55 -14.41 1.47
CA GLU A 9 0.63 -13.64 0.23
C GLU A 9 -0.42 -12.52 0.19
N ALA A 10 -1.65 -12.76 0.63
CA ALA A 10 -2.70 -11.75 0.72
C ALA A 10 -2.37 -10.64 1.75
N ARG A 11 -1.64 -10.98 2.82
CA ARG A 11 -1.06 -9.96 3.73
C ARG A 11 0.05 -9.15 3.08
N THR A 12 0.72 -9.72 2.06
CA THR A 12 1.83 -9.06 1.37
C THR A 12 1.33 -8.23 0.20
N TYR A 13 0.35 -8.73 -0.55
CA TYR A 13 -0.21 -8.10 -1.73
C TYR A 13 -1.73 -7.99 -1.58
N SER A 14 -2.21 -6.77 -1.44
CA SER A 14 -3.65 -6.47 -1.31
C SER A 14 -4.07 -5.39 -2.29
N THR A 15 -5.37 -5.34 -2.59
CA THR A 15 -5.91 -4.31 -3.49
C THR A 15 -5.78 -2.92 -2.85
N GLU A 16 -6.01 -2.86 -1.54
CA GLU A 16 -5.86 -1.66 -0.72
C GLU A 16 -4.41 -1.17 -0.72
N GLY A 17 -3.46 -2.09 -0.52
CA GLY A 17 -2.03 -1.82 -0.56
C GLY A 17 -1.60 -1.24 -1.90
N TYR A 18 -1.99 -1.85 -3.02
CA TYR A 18 -1.74 -1.30 -4.34
C TYR A 18 -2.29 0.13 -4.50
N CYS A 19 -3.54 0.35 -4.09
CA CYS A 19 -4.19 1.65 -4.26
C CYS A 19 -3.50 2.78 -3.46
N ILE A 20 -3.00 2.46 -2.26
CA ILE A 20 -2.19 3.40 -1.47
C ILE A 20 -0.84 3.66 -2.14
N LEU A 21 -0.13 2.61 -2.55
CA LEU A 21 1.18 2.76 -3.22
C LEU A 21 1.09 3.60 -4.49
N ALA A 22 0.03 3.37 -5.28
CA ALA A 22 -0.25 4.15 -6.48
C ALA A 22 -0.57 5.61 -6.15
N PHE A 23 -1.33 5.86 -5.07
CA PHE A 23 -1.63 7.22 -4.60
C PHE A 23 -0.38 7.98 -4.13
N GLU A 24 0.50 7.29 -3.42
CA GLU A 24 1.79 7.84 -2.93
C GLU A 24 2.82 8.02 -4.05
N GLN A 25 2.48 7.65 -5.29
CA GLN A 25 3.32 7.75 -6.48
C GLN A 25 4.61 6.93 -6.34
N VAL A 26 4.49 5.72 -5.78
CA VAL A 26 5.56 4.73 -5.82
C VAL A 26 5.91 4.37 -7.27
N ASP A 27 7.16 3.95 -7.47
CA ASP A 27 7.72 3.63 -8.78
C ASP A 27 6.82 2.71 -9.63
N ASN A 28 6.67 3.04 -10.91
CA ASN A 28 5.77 2.33 -11.82
C ASN A 28 6.16 0.87 -12.05
N ASP A 29 7.45 0.53 -12.02
CA ASP A 29 7.90 -0.84 -12.24
C ASP A 29 7.57 -1.72 -11.02
N TYR A 30 7.63 -1.13 -9.82
CA TYR A 30 7.14 -1.77 -8.61
C TYR A 30 5.62 -2.02 -8.69
N LEU A 31 4.84 -1.03 -9.14
CA LEU A 31 3.39 -1.18 -9.30
C LEU A 31 3.03 -2.28 -10.32
N LYS A 32 3.75 -2.38 -11.44
CA LYS A 32 3.55 -3.47 -12.43
C LYS A 32 3.84 -4.85 -11.84
N LEU A 33 4.92 -4.99 -11.07
CA LEU A 33 5.21 -6.24 -10.38
C LEU A 33 4.10 -6.61 -9.39
N TYR A 34 3.59 -5.61 -8.66
CA TYR A 34 2.48 -5.78 -7.72
C TYR A 34 1.20 -6.24 -8.43
N GLU A 35 0.85 -5.64 -9.56
CA GLU A 35 -0.29 -6.06 -10.41
C GLU A 35 -0.14 -7.52 -10.85
N SER A 36 1.07 -7.93 -11.24
CA SER A 36 1.34 -9.32 -11.59
C SER A 36 1.16 -10.29 -10.41
N ARG A 37 1.46 -9.86 -9.18
CA ARG A 37 1.25 -10.67 -7.97
C ARG A 37 -0.22 -10.74 -7.57
N LEU A 38 -0.97 -9.65 -7.78
CA LEU A 38 -2.42 -9.61 -7.57
C LEU A 38 -3.21 -10.39 -8.65
N GLY A 39 -2.63 -10.55 -9.84
CA GLY A 39 -3.30 -11.16 -11.00
C GLY A 39 -4.23 -10.20 -11.75
N PHE A 40 -4.30 -8.93 -11.32
CA PHE A 40 -5.07 -7.89 -12.01
C PHE A 40 -4.58 -6.50 -11.60
N ARG A 41 -4.95 -5.49 -12.41
CA ARG A 41 -4.77 -4.08 -12.07
C ARG A 41 -6.04 -3.51 -11.42
N PRO A 42 -5.97 -3.02 -10.18
CA PRO A 42 -7.10 -2.35 -9.55
C PRO A 42 -7.60 -1.14 -10.35
N LYS A 43 -8.93 -1.03 -10.51
CA LYS A 43 -9.55 0.08 -11.25
C LYS A 43 -9.39 1.40 -10.49
N VAL A 44 -9.21 2.49 -11.22
CA VAL A 44 -9.11 3.85 -10.64
C VAL A 44 -10.29 4.18 -9.70
N LYS A 45 -11.52 3.84 -10.08
CA LYS A 45 -12.71 4.05 -9.24
C LYS A 45 -12.67 3.29 -7.90
N LEU A 46 -12.00 2.14 -7.85
CA LEU A 46 -11.81 1.39 -6.62
C LEU A 46 -10.75 2.05 -5.76
N CYS A 47 -9.60 2.40 -6.35
CA CYS A 47 -8.54 3.10 -5.61
C CYS A 47 -9.00 4.44 -5.05
N ASN A 48 -9.82 5.20 -5.77
CA ASN A 48 -10.41 6.43 -5.25
C ASN A 48 -11.28 6.20 -3.99
N ARG A 49 -11.99 5.08 -3.91
CA ARG A 49 -12.79 4.72 -2.73
C ARG A 49 -11.90 4.31 -1.56
N VAL A 50 -10.90 3.46 -1.81
CA VAL A 50 -9.90 3.08 -0.81
C VAL A 50 -9.21 4.32 -0.26
N ASN A 51 -8.73 5.21 -1.13
CA ASN A 51 -7.98 6.40 -0.71
C ASN A 51 -8.83 7.39 0.09
N ARG A 52 -10.13 7.49 -0.16
CA ARG A 52 -11.06 8.27 0.68
C ARG A 52 -11.18 7.69 2.08
N LEU A 53 -11.40 6.38 2.19
CA LEU A 53 -11.45 5.70 3.49
C LEU A 53 -10.12 5.83 4.22
N VAL A 54 -9.00 5.64 3.52
CA VAL A 54 -7.67 5.86 4.09
C VAL A 54 -7.58 7.28 4.62
N ALA A 55 -7.87 8.31 3.85
CA ALA A 55 -7.73 9.70 4.30
C ALA A 55 -8.53 10.02 5.58
N GLU A 56 -9.64 9.33 5.83
CA GLU A 56 -10.45 9.48 7.06
C GLU A 56 -9.81 8.80 8.29
N PHE A 57 -9.14 7.66 8.09
CA PHE A 57 -8.61 6.81 9.17
C PHE A 57 -7.09 6.66 9.15
N GLN A 58 -6.39 7.41 8.30
CA GLN A 58 -4.97 7.21 8.04
C GLN A 58 -4.16 7.55 9.29
N PRO A 59 -3.30 6.64 9.76
CA PRO A 59 -2.35 7.00 10.81
C PRO A 59 -1.35 8.03 10.28
N LYS A 60 -0.82 8.91 11.15
CA LYS A 60 0.21 9.89 10.77
C LYS A 60 1.46 9.25 10.12
N SER A 61 1.69 7.97 10.42
CA SER A 61 2.77 7.16 9.87
C SER A 61 2.28 5.75 9.58
N TRP A 62 2.82 5.12 8.52
CA TRP A 62 2.60 3.72 8.21
C TRP A 62 3.55 2.77 8.96
N ILE A 63 4.37 3.29 9.89
CA ILE A 63 5.29 2.48 10.70
C ILE A 63 4.48 1.75 11.77
N TYR A 64 4.20 0.47 11.52
CA TYR A 64 3.46 -0.39 12.43
C TYR A 64 4.30 -0.78 13.65
N GLN A 65 4.02 -0.19 14.81
CA GLN A 65 4.66 -0.58 16.06
C GLN A 65 4.22 -2.00 16.45
N PHE A 66 5.17 -2.83 16.87
CA PHE A 66 4.93 -4.24 17.24
C PHE A 66 4.31 -5.11 16.12
N GLY A 67 4.46 -4.68 14.87
CA GLY A 67 3.91 -5.39 13.71
C GLY A 67 2.38 -5.37 13.63
N GLN A 68 1.71 -4.54 14.43
CA GLN A 68 0.25 -4.41 14.45
C GLN A 68 -0.18 -3.16 13.67
N PRO A 69 -1.25 -3.24 12.86
CA PRO A 69 -1.87 -2.05 12.30
C PRO A 69 -2.32 -1.10 13.40
N TYR A 70 -2.27 0.21 13.14
CA TYR A 70 -2.80 1.20 14.08
C TYR A 70 -4.29 0.94 14.35
N PRO A 71 -4.79 1.21 15.57
CA PRO A 71 -6.22 1.08 15.88
C PRO A 71 -7.07 1.87 14.87
N GLY A 72 -8.02 1.19 14.21
CA GLY A 72 -8.84 1.76 13.15
C GLY A 72 -8.28 1.61 11.73
N SER A 73 -7.03 1.14 11.57
CA SER A 73 -6.46 0.79 10.26
C SER A 73 -6.78 -0.66 9.93
N SER A 74 -7.65 -0.89 8.95
CA SER A 74 -7.86 -2.22 8.36
C SER A 74 -6.72 -2.64 7.43
N ILE A 75 -5.79 -1.73 7.13
CA ILE A 75 -4.77 -1.90 6.11
C ILE A 75 -3.43 -2.20 6.76
N TYR A 76 -2.81 -3.26 6.24
CA TYR A 76 -1.45 -3.67 6.57
C TYR A 76 -0.56 -3.49 5.34
N LEU A 77 0.50 -2.70 5.49
CA LEU A 77 1.61 -2.60 4.55
C LEU A 77 2.82 -3.30 5.14
N ASN A 78 3.54 -4.07 4.34
CA ASN A 78 4.79 -4.66 4.79
C ASN A 78 5.90 -3.58 4.91
N PRO A 79 7.02 -3.85 5.61
CA PRO A 79 8.09 -2.86 5.79
C PRO A 79 8.65 -2.30 4.49
N GLU A 80 8.84 -3.15 3.47
CA GLU A 80 9.33 -2.74 2.15
C GLU A 80 8.38 -1.73 1.47
N GLN A 81 7.08 -1.96 1.56
CA GLN A 81 6.05 -1.05 1.02
C GLN A 81 6.06 0.29 1.73
N VAL A 82 6.27 0.29 3.05
CA VAL A 82 6.40 1.53 3.84
C VAL A 82 7.66 2.30 3.41
N GLU A 83 8.78 1.61 3.19
CA GLU A 83 10.02 2.22 2.67
C GLU A 83 9.79 2.86 1.30
N LYS A 84 9.11 2.17 0.38
CA LYS A 84 8.75 2.72 -0.94
C LYS A 84 7.92 4.01 -0.84
N ILE A 85 6.98 4.08 0.11
CA ILE A 85 6.20 5.30 0.34
C ILE A 85 7.10 6.43 0.85
N ILE A 86 8.02 6.14 1.78
CA ILE A 86 8.96 7.14 2.32
C ILE A 86 9.86 7.68 1.19
N GLU A 87 10.41 6.80 0.35
CA GLU A 87 11.20 7.17 -0.83
C GLU A 87 10.41 8.07 -1.79
N ALA A 88 9.18 7.69 -2.13
CA ALA A 88 8.32 8.43 -3.04
C ALA A 88 7.98 9.84 -2.50
N ARG A 89 7.62 9.93 -1.21
CA ARG A 89 7.38 11.22 -0.52
C ARG A 89 8.63 12.09 -0.50
N GLY A 90 9.82 11.51 -0.31
CA GLY A 90 11.11 12.20 -0.37
C GLY A 90 11.36 12.83 -1.75
N LYS A 91 11.23 12.02 -2.82
CA LYS A 91 11.38 12.50 -4.21
C LYS A 91 10.42 13.64 -4.54
N ASN A 92 9.17 13.51 -4.11
CA ASN A 92 8.14 14.54 -4.35
C ASN A 92 8.40 15.85 -3.61
N LYS A 93 9.03 15.82 -2.42
CA LYS A 93 9.46 17.05 -1.73
C LYS A 93 10.57 17.76 -2.50
N THR A 94 11.55 17.01 -3.01
CA THR A 94 12.68 17.58 -3.78
C THR A 94 12.20 18.21 -5.08
N ARG A 95 11.25 17.59 -5.79
CA ARG A 95 10.72 18.11 -7.07
C ARG A 95 9.92 19.42 -6.95
N ARG A 96 9.52 19.80 -5.72
CA ARG A 96 8.74 21.02 -5.45
C ARG A 96 9.59 22.19 -4.95
N ARG A 97 10.90 21.98 -4.75
CA ARG A 97 11.88 23.02 -4.46
C ARG A 97 12.60 23.41 -5.74
#